data_AF-A0A5B2XD08-F1
#
_entry.id   AF-A0A5B2XD08-F1
#
_cell.length_a   1.000
_cell.length_b   1.000
_cell.length_c   1.000
_cell.angle_alpha   90.00
_cell.angle_beta   90.00
_cell.angle_gamma   90.00
#
_symmetry.space_group_name_H-M   'P 1'
#
loop_
_entity.id
_entity.type
_entity.pdbx_description
1 polymer ?
#
loop_
_entity_poly.entity_id
_entity_poly.type
_entity_poly.pdbx_seq_one_letter_code
_entity_poly.pdbx_strand_id
1 'polypeptide(L)'
;MTAQRDSTTRDATTQTAHDKAVRLVLILLFGNLGLSIVFAALTLVFRDSVLDHQVATTGQARDQLALTLWTRPIPILLVSLGYLWVARQLRRGVRSAYLRVRTISAVGVLAVGYLLLTGAYPGWLRAVQVGQLALLAALVFAVNRRVLRAGFAKSSAGPRRAGNRWAALTLVAVAPSVAELTLGTVPMRMLWLVLLYVPIYGAGVLLVRELVRRAGGGWLSVLLLGLAYGLVEEGLALQSLTSPRLYGAAGWVPRLFGVNTAYTELNLPYHAVFSVAIPIALVELLFPSTGKAPYLRAGGVVGAGIVALLGAGLVRVSVPPAADPGYLLPLPAFLAILASIAVLGVLALRVLPGVVSAARPGNPPRPLAVGLSCGAAALGFLGLLFPFGGATQPAFTHGDRALLPMLAAAVLAGCAGFALRRWAATTGWTGRHRLAAITGALVAHTAFGVVAQTHTALDRISLVALGVATVVLLGLLDRRLRAEGPASTEQSASRS
;
A
#
# COMPACT_ATOMS: atom_id res chain seq x y z
N MET A 1 45.35 -35.82 12.08
CA MET A 1 44.06 -36.33 12.61
C MET A 1 43.56 -35.56 13.84
N THR A 2 44.42 -35.01 14.70
CA THR A 2 44.03 -34.22 15.90
C THR A 2 43.37 -32.87 15.56
N ALA A 3 43.88 -32.11 14.58
CA ALA A 3 43.30 -30.81 14.20
C ALA A 3 41.87 -30.88 13.60
N GLN A 4 41.54 -31.98 12.90
CA GLN A 4 40.23 -32.20 12.27
C GLN A 4 39.18 -32.75 13.25
N ARG A 5 39.62 -33.44 14.31
CA ARG A 5 38.79 -33.77 15.49
C ARG A 5 38.48 -32.53 16.34
N ASP A 6 39.42 -31.60 16.43
CA ASP A 6 39.27 -30.36 17.20
C ASP A 6 38.34 -29.34 16.53
N SER A 7 38.31 -29.27 15.19
CA SER A 7 37.38 -28.42 14.45
C SER A 7 35.94 -28.94 14.51
N THR A 8 35.75 -30.25 14.33
CA THR A 8 34.43 -30.89 14.37
C THR A 8 33.78 -30.85 15.75
N THR A 9 34.55 -30.97 16.82
CA THR A 9 34.06 -30.83 18.21
C THR A 9 33.72 -29.38 18.59
N ARG A 10 34.50 -28.38 18.13
CA ARG A 10 34.16 -26.96 18.30
C ARG A 10 32.92 -26.54 17.52
N ASP A 11 32.73 -27.06 16.31
CA ASP A 11 31.54 -26.77 15.50
C ASP A 11 30.27 -27.41 16.11
N ALA A 12 30.37 -28.62 16.66
CA ALA A 12 29.25 -29.26 17.35
C ALA A 12 28.85 -28.57 18.66
N THR A 13 29.82 -28.10 19.45
CA THR A 13 29.57 -27.39 20.72
C THR A 13 28.98 -25.99 20.50
N THR A 14 29.41 -25.29 19.46
CA THR A 14 28.86 -23.98 19.08
C THR A 14 27.44 -24.09 18.49
N GLN A 15 27.19 -25.11 17.66
CA GLN A 15 25.86 -25.40 17.11
C GLN A 15 24.85 -25.75 18.22
N THR A 16 25.23 -26.62 19.16
CA THR A 16 24.36 -26.99 20.30
C THR A 16 24.06 -25.81 21.23
N ALA A 17 25.04 -24.90 21.43
CA ALA A 17 24.82 -23.67 22.17
C ALA A 17 23.88 -22.69 21.44
N HIS A 18 23.98 -22.60 20.11
CA HIS A 18 23.09 -21.82 19.27
C HIS A 18 21.64 -22.34 19.33
N ASP A 19 21.44 -23.65 19.19
CA ASP A 19 20.12 -24.27 19.22
C ASP A 19 19.42 -24.09 20.58
N LYS A 20 20.18 -24.22 21.69
CA LYS A 20 19.69 -23.90 23.04
C LYS A 20 19.27 -22.43 23.15
N ALA A 21 20.05 -21.50 22.58
CA ALA A 21 19.72 -20.08 22.59
C ALA A 21 18.47 -19.76 21.75
N VAL A 22 18.32 -20.37 20.56
CA VAL A 22 17.11 -20.26 19.73
C VAL A 22 15.88 -20.81 20.49
N ARG A 23 16.01 -21.97 21.13
CA ARG A 23 14.92 -22.57 21.93
C ARG A 23 14.48 -21.65 23.07
N LEU A 24 15.43 -21.05 23.80
CA LEU A 24 15.13 -20.09 24.86
C LEU A 24 14.36 -18.87 24.33
N VAL A 25 14.78 -18.31 23.18
CA VAL A 25 14.06 -17.21 22.53
C VAL A 25 12.65 -17.60 22.14
N LEU A 26 12.45 -18.82 21.61
CA LEU A 26 11.11 -19.31 21.29
C LEU A 26 10.23 -19.47 22.53
N ILE A 27 10.76 -20.03 23.61
CA ILE A 27 10.03 -20.17 24.89
C ILE A 27 9.57 -18.81 25.39
N LEU A 28 10.47 -17.81 25.42
CA LEU A 28 10.14 -16.45 25.86
C LEU A 28 9.13 -15.77 24.93
N LEU A 29 9.27 -15.98 23.61
CA LEU A 29 8.36 -15.45 22.60
C LEU A 29 6.93 -16.00 22.76
N PHE A 30 6.79 -17.32 22.93
CA PHE A 30 5.50 -17.97 23.15
C PHE A 30 4.94 -17.70 24.55
N GLY A 31 5.79 -17.60 25.58
CA GLY A 31 5.38 -17.18 26.91
C GLY A 31 4.78 -15.77 26.91
N ASN A 32 5.43 -14.83 26.23
CA ASN A 32 4.90 -13.47 26.07
C ASN A 32 3.57 -13.47 25.29
N LEU A 33 3.46 -14.29 24.24
CA LEU A 33 2.22 -14.44 23.48
C LEU A 33 1.08 -14.99 24.35
N GLY A 34 1.33 -16.05 25.11
CA GLY A 34 0.35 -16.63 26.04
C GLY A 34 -0.13 -15.60 27.05
N LEU A 35 0.79 -14.84 27.65
CA LEU A 35 0.44 -13.79 28.60
C LEU A 35 -0.28 -12.60 27.94
N SER A 36 -0.02 -12.32 26.67
CA SER A 36 -0.76 -11.32 25.87
C SER A 36 -2.20 -11.76 25.60
N ILE A 37 -2.42 -13.05 25.35
CA ILE A 37 -3.76 -13.62 25.17
C ILE A 37 -4.53 -13.59 26.49
N VAL A 38 -3.89 -13.99 27.60
CA VAL A 38 -4.51 -13.90 28.94
C VAL A 38 -4.88 -12.46 29.28
N PHE A 39 -3.99 -11.50 29.04
CA PHE A 39 -4.28 -10.08 29.25
C PHE A 39 -5.48 -9.61 28.42
N ALA A 40 -5.54 -9.97 27.14
CA ALA A 40 -6.66 -9.63 26.26
C ALA A 40 -7.97 -10.27 26.75
N ALA A 41 -7.94 -11.55 27.15
CA ALA A 41 -9.10 -12.26 27.69
C ALA A 41 -9.61 -11.63 28.98
N LEU A 42 -8.72 -11.33 29.94
CA LEU A 42 -9.07 -10.64 31.18
C LEU A 42 -9.66 -9.25 30.92
N THR A 43 -9.12 -8.52 29.95
CA THR A 43 -9.64 -7.20 29.56
C THR A 43 -11.06 -7.30 28.98
N LEU A 44 -11.40 -8.39 28.29
CA LEU A 44 -12.73 -8.63 27.75
C LEU A 44 -13.71 -9.14 28.81
N VAL A 45 -13.28 -10.08 29.66
CA VAL A 45 -14.11 -10.65 30.74
C VAL A 45 -14.47 -9.58 31.77
N PHE A 46 -13.52 -8.72 32.14
CA PHE A 46 -13.72 -7.65 33.12
C PHE A 46 -13.89 -6.29 32.45
N ARG A 47 -14.51 -6.25 31.26
CA ARG A 47 -14.67 -5.05 30.43
C ARG A 47 -15.24 -3.87 31.22
N ASP A 48 -16.31 -4.07 31.97
CA ASP A 48 -16.97 -2.99 32.71
C ASP A 48 -16.06 -2.43 33.80
N SER A 49 -15.40 -3.30 34.57
CA SER A 49 -14.43 -2.88 35.60
C SER A 49 -13.25 -2.09 35.01
N VAL A 50 -12.77 -2.48 33.82
CA VAL A 50 -11.70 -1.74 33.12
C VAL A 50 -12.19 -0.39 32.62
N LEU A 51 -13.41 -0.33 32.06
CA LEU A 51 -14.01 0.92 31.58
C LEU A 51 -14.27 1.90 32.73
N ASP A 52 -14.84 1.42 33.83
CA ASP A 52 -15.13 2.26 34.99
C ASP A 52 -13.84 2.86 35.57
N HIS A 53 -12.76 2.08 35.60
CA HIS A 53 -11.43 2.57 35.99
C HIS A 53 -10.88 3.62 35.01
N GLN A 54 -11.03 3.41 33.70
CA GLN A 54 -10.54 4.34 32.68
C GLN A 54 -11.33 5.65 32.66
N VAL A 55 -12.65 5.60 32.84
CA VAL A 55 -13.50 6.79 32.99
C VAL A 55 -13.05 7.59 34.21
N ALA A 56 -12.83 6.92 35.34
CA ALA A 56 -12.40 7.57 36.58
C ALA A 56 -10.99 8.21 36.49
N THR A 57 -10.09 7.65 35.69
CA THR A 57 -8.70 8.11 35.57
C THR A 57 -8.47 9.11 34.45
N THR A 58 -9.23 9.03 33.35
CA THR A 58 -9.01 9.86 32.15
C THR A 58 -10.07 10.94 31.95
N GLY A 59 -11.24 10.83 32.60
CA GLY A 59 -12.37 11.72 32.39
C GLY A 59 -13.03 11.61 31.01
N GLN A 60 -12.65 10.61 30.20
CA GLN A 60 -13.20 10.39 28.87
C GLN A 60 -14.56 9.68 28.91
N ALA A 61 -15.40 9.91 27.90
CA ALA A 61 -16.70 9.27 27.78
C ALA A 61 -16.59 7.75 27.61
N ARG A 62 -17.42 7.00 28.35
CA ARG A 62 -17.43 5.52 28.36
C ARG A 62 -17.55 4.92 26.96
N ASP A 63 -18.35 5.53 26.08
CA ASP A 63 -18.59 5.02 24.73
C ASP A 63 -17.36 5.13 23.82
N GLN A 64 -16.56 6.19 23.98
CA GLN A 64 -15.29 6.35 23.27
C GLN A 64 -14.26 5.32 23.75
N LEU A 65 -14.16 5.13 25.06
CA LEU A 65 -13.27 4.13 25.66
C LEU A 65 -13.67 2.70 25.27
N ALA A 66 -14.97 2.40 25.23
CA ALA A 66 -15.52 1.11 24.83
C ALA A 66 -15.11 0.70 23.41
N LEU A 67 -15.11 1.64 22.46
CA LEU A 67 -14.65 1.39 21.08
C LEU A 67 -13.15 1.09 21.03
N THR A 68 -12.34 1.79 21.82
CA THR A 68 -10.88 1.56 21.87
C THR A 68 -10.50 0.24 22.54
N LEU A 69 -11.35 -0.30 23.42
CA LEU A 69 -11.11 -1.54 24.14
C LEU A 69 -11.00 -2.76 23.21
N TRP A 70 -11.77 -2.76 22.12
CA TRP A 70 -11.76 -3.80 21.09
C TRP A 70 -10.56 -3.74 20.15
N THR A 71 -9.86 -2.60 20.08
CA THR A 71 -8.70 -2.44 19.18
C THR A 71 -7.45 -3.17 19.67
N ARG A 72 -7.46 -3.74 20.89
CA ARG A 72 -6.28 -4.35 21.53
C ARG A 72 -6.22 -5.89 21.39
N PRO A 73 -7.32 -6.66 21.55
CA PRO A 73 -7.31 -8.11 21.35
C PRO A 73 -7.09 -8.53 19.89
N ILE A 74 -7.65 -7.78 18.94
CA ILE A 74 -7.61 -8.12 17.50
C ILE A 74 -6.17 -8.13 16.96
N PRO A 75 -5.32 -7.10 17.20
CA PRO A 75 -3.92 -7.15 16.80
C PRO A 75 -3.13 -8.27 17.48
N ILE A 76 -3.41 -8.59 18.75
CA ILE A 76 -2.74 -9.67 19.47
C ILE A 76 -3.04 -11.03 18.81
N LEU A 77 -4.30 -11.25 18.42
CA LEU A 77 -4.70 -12.45 17.68
C LEU A 77 -4.06 -12.51 16.28
N LEU A 78 -3.99 -11.39 15.55
CA LEU A 78 -3.30 -11.33 14.26
C LEU A 78 -1.78 -11.58 14.38
N VAL A 79 -1.15 -11.03 15.42
CA VAL A 79 0.28 -11.22 15.72
C VAL A 79 0.56 -12.67 16.12
N SER A 80 -0.38 -13.34 16.81
CA SER A 80 -0.26 -14.74 17.21
C SER A 80 -0.04 -15.70 16.01
N LEU A 81 -0.77 -15.46 14.91
CA LEU A 81 -0.62 -16.23 13.67
C LEU A 81 0.74 -15.99 13.01
N GLY A 82 1.25 -14.76 13.09
CA GLY A 82 2.58 -14.38 12.62
C GLY A 82 3.73 -15.03 13.42
N TYR A 83 3.53 -15.27 14.73
CA TYR A 83 4.56 -15.83 15.60
C TYR A 83 4.93 -17.26 15.25
N LEU A 84 3.98 -18.08 14.79
CA LEU A 84 4.28 -19.43 14.29
C LEU A 84 5.19 -19.40 13.05
N TRP A 85 4.97 -18.44 12.15
CA TRP A 85 5.80 -18.24 10.97
C TRP A 85 7.20 -17.72 11.34
N VAL A 86 7.29 -16.76 12.27
CA VAL A 86 8.56 -16.23 12.79
C VAL A 86 9.35 -17.33 13.49
N ALA A 87 8.69 -18.17 14.30
CA ALA A 87 9.31 -19.29 14.99
C ALA A 87 9.92 -20.32 14.02
N ARG A 88 9.17 -20.69 12.97
CA ARG A 88 9.68 -21.57 11.90
C ARG A 88 10.90 -20.96 11.21
N GLN A 89 10.92 -19.65 10.99
CA GLN A 89 12.06 -18.97 10.36
C GLN A 89 13.30 -18.84 11.25
N LEU A 90 13.13 -18.61 12.55
CA LEU A 90 14.22 -18.63 13.51
C LEU A 90 14.90 -19.99 13.56
N ARG A 91 14.13 -21.08 13.58
CA ARG A 91 14.67 -22.46 13.51
C ARG A 91 15.41 -22.74 12.20
N ARG A 92 15.07 -22.05 11.11
CA ARG A 92 15.73 -22.16 9.80
C ARG A 92 16.94 -21.24 9.64
N GLY A 93 17.41 -20.58 10.70
CA GLY A 93 18.58 -19.69 10.63
C GLY A 93 18.34 -18.37 9.86
N VAL A 94 17.09 -17.97 9.64
CA VAL A 94 16.78 -16.79 8.84
C VAL A 94 17.03 -15.49 9.63
N ARG A 95 18.08 -14.75 9.27
CA ARG A 95 18.47 -13.47 9.91
C ARG A 95 17.35 -12.43 10.01
N SER A 96 16.44 -12.36 9.04
CA SER A 96 15.31 -11.40 9.12
C SER A 96 14.34 -11.74 10.25
N ALA A 97 14.15 -13.02 10.59
CA ALA A 97 13.31 -13.41 11.72
C ALA A 97 13.97 -13.02 13.05
N TYR A 98 15.29 -13.21 13.17
CA TYR A 98 16.08 -12.72 14.30
C TYR A 98 15.93 -11.20 14.49
N LEU A 99 16.08 -10.41 13.43
CA LEU A 99 15.92 -8.95 13.51
C LEU A 99 14.49 -8.55 13.88
N ARG A 100 13.47 -9.23 13.33
CA ARG A 100 12.06 -8.98 13.68
C ARG A 100 11.80 -9.23 15.16
N VAL A 101 12.25 -10.36 15.71
CA VAL A 101 12.09 -10.65 17.14
C VAL A 101 12.83 -9.62 17.99
N ARG A 102 14.03 -9.18 17.58
CA ARG A 102 14.78 -8.12 18.27
C ARG A 102 14.03 -6.79 18.29
N THR A 103 13.44 -6.38 17.16
CA THR A 103 12.67 -5.13 17.08
C THR A 103 11.37 -5.24 17.85
N ILE A 104 10.62 -6.33 17.68
CA ILE A 104 9.33 -6.56 18.35
C ILE A 104 9.53 -6.60 19.87
N SER A 105 10.58 -7.25 20.37
CA SER A 105 10.82 -7.28 21.82
C SER A 105 11.18 -5.90 22.38
N ALA A 106 12.01 -5.11 21.67
CA ALA A 106 12.35 -3.75 22.09
C ALA A 106 11.14 -2.80 22.08
N VAL A 107 10.34 -2.82 21.00
CA VAL A 107 9.11 -2.02 20.91
C VAL A 107 8.09 -2.47 21.95
N GLY A 108 7.97 -3.78 22.19
CA GLY A 108 7.11 -4.34 23.22
C GLY A 108 7.45 -3.84 24.61
N VAL A 109 8.73 -3.81 25.00
CA VAL A 109 9.18 -3.25 26.29
C VAL A 109 8.75 -1.80 26.42
N LEU A 110 8.94 -0.98 25.38
CA LEU A 110 8.54 0.43 25.40
C LEU A 110 7.03 0.60 25.52
N ALA A 111 6.25 -0.17 24.75
CA ALA A 111 4.79 -0.09 24.75
C ALA A 111 4.19 -0.53 26.10
N VAL A 112 4.63 -1.66 26.66
CA VAL A 112 4.15 -2.14 27.96
C VAL A 112 4.62 -1.21 29.09
N GLY A 113 5.87 -0.72 29.02
CA GLY A 113 6.38 0.26 29.97
C GLY A 113 5.57 1.55 29.99
N TYR A 114 5.23 2.08 28.81
CA TYR A 114 4.35 3.26 28.69
C TYR A 114 2.96 3.01 29.29
N LEU A 115 2.36 1.84 29.04
CA LEU A 115 1.05 1.49 29.61
C LEU A 115 1.08 1.37 31.15
N LEU A 116 2.18 0.89 31.71
CA LEU A 116 2.38 0.84 33.16
C LEU A 116 2.53 2.24 33.77
N LEU A 117 3.30 3.12 33.12
CA LEU A 117 3.55 4.49 33.59
C LEU A 117 2.29 5.36 33.54
N THR A 118 1.46 5.18 32.50
CA THR A 118 0.23 5.95 32.33
C THR A 118 -0.92 5.49 33.24
N GLY A 119 -0.76 4.37 33.94
CA GLY A 119 -1.79 3.86 34.84
C GLY A 119 -3.10 3.49 34.13
N ALA A 120 -3.03 3.15 32.84
CA ALA A 120 -4.22 2.95 31.99
C ALA A 120 -5.12 1.76 32.37
N TYR A 121 -4.75 1.00 33.41
CA TYR A 121 -5.41 -0.22 33.83
C TYR A 121 -5.41 -0.41 35.36
N PRO A 122 -6.41 -1.13 35.90
CA PRO A 122 -6.49 -1.48 37.32
C PRO A 122 -5.23 -2.19 37.84
N GLY A 123 -4.97 -2.08 39.14
CA GLY A 123 -3.78 -2.67 39.79
C GLY A 123 -3.59 -4.18 39.53
N TRP A 124 -4.66 -4.96 39.55
CA TRP A 124 -4.62 -6.40 39.29
C TRP A 124 -4.21 -6.72 37.84
N LEU A 125 -4.63 -5.90 36.87
CA LEU A 125 -4.30 -6.07 35.46
C LEU A 125 -2.88 -5.55 35.16
N ARG A 126 -2.42 -4.53 35.89
CA ARG A 126 -1.02 -4.08 35.88
C ARG A 126 -0.05 -5.17 36.36
N ALA A 127 -0.44 -6.03 37.30
CA ALA A 127 0.40 -7.17 37.70
C ALA A 127 0.69 -8.12 36.52
N VAL A 128 -0.30 -8.36 35.64
CA VAL A 128 -0.11 -9.13 34.40
C VAL A 128 0.84 -8.41 33.44
N GLN A 129 0.75 -7.08 33.34
CA GLN A 129 1.66 -6.26 32.51
C GLN A 129 3.09 -6.26 33.02
N VAL A 130 3.30 -6.27 34.34
CA VAL A 130 4.65 -6.44 34.92
C VAL A 130 5.24 -7.78 34.52
N GLY A 131 4.43 -8.85 34.55
CA GLY A 131 4.84 -10.16 34.03
C GLY A 131 5.21 -10.13 32.53
N GLN A 132 4.44 -9.42 31.71
CA GLN A 132 4.73 -9.23 30.28
C GLN A 132 6.03 -8.46 30.07
N LEU A 133 6.24 -7.37 30.84
CA LEU A 133 7.44 -6.56 30.77
C LEU A 133 8.68 -7.38 31.13
N ALA A 134 8.60 -8.22 32.18
CA ALA A 134 9.68 -9.11 32.57
C ALA A 134 10.02 -10.13 31.46
N LEU A 135 9.00 -10.75 30.84
CA LEU A 135 9.20 -11.65 29.70
C LEU A 135 9.82 -10.96 28.49
N LEU A 136 9.37 -9.74 28.17
CA LEU A 136 9.91 -8.94 27.07
C LEU A 136 11.35 -8.49 27.35
N ALA A 137 11.67 -8.09 28.57
CA ALA A 137 13.03 -7.74 28.99
C ALA A 137 13.96 -8.97 28.91
N ALA A 138 13.51 -10.13 29.38
CA ALA A 138 14.22 -11.40 29.24
C ALA A 138 14.42 -11.77 27.76
N LEU A 139 13.42 -11.53 26.91
CA LEU A 139 13.50 -11.76 25.47
C LEU A 139 14.51 -10.80 24.80
N VAL A 140 14.50 -9.51 25.15
CA VAL A 140 15.51 -8.53 24.69
C VAL A 140 16.91 -9.00 25.09
N PHE A 141 17.10 -9.42 26.34
CA PHE A 141 18.39 -9.94 26.81
C PHE A 141 18.82 -11.20 26.03
N ALA A 142 17.92 -12.19 25.90
CA ALA A 142 18.18 -13.44 25.20
C ALA A 142 18.54 -13.22 23.72
N VAL A 143 17.86 -12.29 23.04
CA VAL A 143 18.09 -11.99 21.63
C VAL A 143 19.41 -11.24 21.39
N ASN A 144 19.89 -10.50 22.38
CA ASN A 144 21.17 -9.78 22.31
C ASN A 144 22.38 -10.60 22.81
N ARG A 145 22.19 -11.84 23.29
CA ARG A 145 23.30 -12.72 23.68
C ARG A 145 24.27 -12.94 22.52
N ARG A 146 25.57 -12.91 22.81
CA ARG A 146 26.66 -13.04 21.81
C ARG A 146 26.51 -14.31 20.95
N VAL A 147 26.16 -15.44 21.57
CA VAL A 147 25.96 -16.75 20.90
C VAL A 147 24.88 -16.68 19.82
N LEU A 148 23.73 -16.05 20.13
CA LEU A 148 22.63 -15.93 19.17
C LEU A 148 22.98 -14.91 18.09
N ARG A 149 23.57 -13.76 18.46
CA ARG A 149 23.99 -12.72 17.51
C ARG A 149 25.01 -13.23 16.50
N ALA A 150 25.94 -14.09 16.93
CA ALA A 150 26.94 -14.71 16.08
C ALA A 150 26.31 -15.66 15.04
N GLY A 151 25.36 -16.51 15.45
CA GLY A 151 24.68 -17.43 14.53
C GLY A 151 23.77 -16.76 13.48
N PHE A 152 23.37 -15.49 13.71
CA PHE A 152 22.64 -14.68 12.73
C PHE A 152 23.47 -13.51 12.16
N ALA A 153 24.80 -13.60 12.22
CA ALA A 153 25.69 -12.60 11.63
C ALA A 153 25.40 -12.42 10.13
N LYS A 154 25.59 -11.20 9.63
CA LYS A 154 25.31 -10.89 8.23
C LYS A 154 26.35 -11.64 7.37
N SER A 155 25.96 -12.72 6.71
CA SER A 155 26.78 -13.31 5.65
C SER A 155 27.09 -12.24 4.61
N SER A 156 28.36 -12.12 4.23
CA SER A 156 28.91 -11.21 3.23
C SER A 156 28.38 -11.52 1.82
N ALA A 157 27.06 -11.42 1.62
CA ALA A 157 26.42 -11.75 0.35
C ALA A 157 26.29 -10.50 -0.53
N GLY A 158 27.24 -10.35 -1.46
CA GLY A 158 27.10 -9.89 -2.85
C GLY A 158 26.57 -8.47 -3.15
N PRO A 159 27.25 -7.69 -4.02
CA PRO A 159 26.80 -6.37 -4.45
C PRO A 159 25.62 -6.50 -5.44
N ARG A 160 24.37 -6.48 -4.93
CA ARG A 160 23.17 -6.33 -5.79
C ARG A 160 21.86 -5.92 -5.08
N ARG A 161 21.86 -5.60 -3.78
CA ARG A 161 20.61 -5.38 -2.99
C ARG A 161 20.21 -3.93 -2.73
N ALA A 162 21.09 -2.96 -3.00
CA ALA A 162 20.82 -1.57 -2.63
C ALA A 162 19.80 -0.87 -3.56
N GLY A 163 19.75 -1.22 -4.86
CA GLY A 163 18.79 -0.61 -5.81
C GLY A 163 17.33 -0.97 -5.51
N ASN A 164 17.05 -2.24 -5.24
CA ASN A 164 15.69 -2.74 -5.05
C ASN A 164 14.99 -2.16 -3.80
N ARG A 165 15.73 -1.89 -2.73
CA ARG A 165 15.17 -1.27 -1.51
C ARG A 165 14.76 0.18 -1.76
N TRP A 166 15.55 0.93 -2.52
CA TRP A 166 15.27 2.33 -2.81
C TRP A 166 14.12 2.43 -3.78
N ALA A 167 14.06 1.57 -4.80
CA ALA A 167 12.89 1.49 -5.68
C ALA A 167 11.59 1.20 -4.90
N ALA A 168 11.62 0.26 -3.93
CA ALA A 168 10.46 0.00 -3.08
C ALA A 168 10.07 1.22 -2.22
N LEU A 169 11.02 1.87 -1.56
CA LEU A 169 10.76 3.05 -0.73
C LEU A 169 10.26 4.23 -1.55
N THR A 170 10.83 4.46 -2.74
CA THR A 170 10.34 5.48 -3.66
C THR A 170 8.91 5.18 -4.10
N LEU A 171 8.57 3.93 -4.40
CA LEU A 171 7.19 3.58 -4.76
C LEU A 171 6.22 3.84 -3.60
N VAL A 172 6.59 3.48 -2.37
CA VAL A 172 5.79 3.73 -1.17
C VAL A 172 5.53 5.22 -0.93
N ALA A 173 6.48 6.10 -1.32
CA ALA A 173 6.32 7.54 -1.19
C ALA A 173 5.56 8.18 -2.37
N VAL A 174 5.87 7.75 -3.61
CA VAL A 174 5.28 8.32 -4.83
C VAL A 174 3.81 7.95 -4.96
N ALA A 175 3.41 6.72 -4.61
CA ALA A 175 2.03 6.25 -4.74
C ALA A 175 0.99 7.16 -4.06
N PRO A 176 1.05 7.41 -2.73
CA PRO A 176 0.10 8.30 -2.07
C PRO A 176 0.21 9.75 -2.54
N SER A 177 1.42 10.18 -2.94
CA SER A 177 1.62 11.55 -3.44
C SER A 177 0.89 11.79 -4.76
N VAL A 178 0.99 10.84 -5.70
CA VAL A 178 0.26 10.92 -6.98
C VAL A 178 -1.24 10.75 -6.75
N ALA A 179 -1.65 9.78 -5.94
CA ALA A 179 -3.06 9.49 -5.73
C ALA A 179 -3.84 10.65 -5.09
N GLU A 180 -3.27 11.31 -4.07
CA GLU A 180 -3.98 12.28 -3.23
C GLU A 180 -3.47 13.72 -3.41
N LEU A 181 -2.15 13.91 -3.36
CA LEU A 181 -1.58 15.28 -3.33
C LEU A 181 -1.70 15.96 -4.67
N THR A 182 -1.44 15.24 -5.77
CA THR A 182 -1.45 15.85 -7.09
C THR A 182 -2.85 16.17 -7.60
N LEU A 183 -3.92 15.59 -7.03
CA LEU A 183 -5.30 15.99 -7.32
C LEU A 183 -5.78 17.12 -6.40
N GLY A 184 -5.20 17.23 -5.19
CA GLY A 184 -5.64 18.20 -4.19
C GLY A 184 -6.85 17.76 -3.36
N THR A 185 -7.13 16.46 -3.29
CA THR A 185 -8.18 15.88 -2.42
C THR A 185 -7.92 16.10 -0.95
N VAL A 186 -6.64 16.25 -0.57
CA VAL A 186 -6.21 16.56 0.80
C VAL A 186 -5.82 18.03 0.90
N PRO A 187 -6.57 18.86 1.65
CA PRO A 187 -6.20 20.26 1.88
C PRO A 187 -4.83 20.38 2.55
N MET A 188 -4.08 21.45 2.31
CA MET A 188 -2.70 21.57 2.82
C MET A 188 -2.59 21.51 4.34
N ARG A 189 -3.59 22.04 5.05
CA ARG A 189 -3.66 21.96 6.52
C ARG A 189 -3.77 20.51 7.05
N MET A 190 -4.21 19.58 6.19
CA MET A 190 -4.38 18.16 6.49
C MET A 190 -3.31 17.30 5.81
N LEU A 191 -2.19 17.88 5.36
CA LEU A 191 -1.13 17.15 4.66
C LEU A 191 -0.59 15.95 5.46
N TRP A 192 -0.67 16.01 6.79
CA TRP A 192 -0.30 14.89 7.67
C TRP A 192 -1.15 13.63 7.45
N LEU A 193 -2.35 13.73 6.88
CA LEU A 193 -3.18 12.59 6.46
C LEU A 193 -2.51 11.73 5.39
N VAL A 194 -1.51 12.24 4.66
CA VAL A 194 -0.71 11.39 3.76
C VAL A 194 -0.08 10.22 4.51
N LEU A 195 0.30 10.40 5.78
CA LEU A 195 0.82 9.31 6.62
C LEU A 195 -0.22 8.22 6.89
N LEU A 196 -1.51 8.60 6.93
CA LEU A 196 -2.64 7.68 7.03
C LEU A 196 -2.82 6.86 5.74
N TYR A 197 -2.51 7.47 4.59
CA TYR A 197 -2.66 6.89 3.26
C TYR A 197 -1.45 6.04 2.82
N VAL A 198 -0.26 6.27 3.40
CA VAL A 198 0.95 5.48 3.11
C VAL A 198 0.75 3.96 3.27
N PRO A 199 0.09 3.44 4.33
CA PRO A 199 -0.19 2.02 4.45
C PRO A 199 -1.02 1.46 3.31
N ILE A 200 -2.13 2.11 2.91
CA ILE A 200 -3.03 1.59 1.87
C ILE A 200 -2.44 1.80 0.47
N TYR A 201 -2.05 3.02 0.11
CA TYR A 201 -1.48 3.32 -1.20
C TYR A 201 -0.05 2.81 -1.33
N GLY A 202 0.82 3.18 -0.40
CA GLY A 202 2.24 2.83 -0.49
C GLY A 202 2.47 1.32 -0.46
N ALA A 203 1.90 0.62 0.53
CA ALA A 203 2.06 -0.84 0.61
C ALA A 203 1.15 -1.59 -0.38
N GLY A 204 -0.05 -1.10 -0.67
CA GLY A 204 -0.98 -1.71 -1.62
C GLY A 204 -0.46 -1.65 -3.06
N VAL A 205 0.03 -0.50 -3.51
CA VAL A 205 0.63 -0.35 -4.86
C VAL A 205 1.92 -1.17 -4.98
N LEU A 206 2.75 -1.20 -3.92
CA LEU A 206 3.92 -2.07 -3.87
C LEU A 206 3.53 -3.55 -3.95
N LEU A 207 2.46 -3.96 -3.27
CA LEU A 207 1.93 -5.33 -3.34
C LEU A 207 1.46 -5.66 -4.76
N VAL A 208 0.65 -4.81 -5.38
CA VAL A 208 0.18 -4.99 -6.77
C VAL A 208 1.37 -5.20 -7.69
N ARG A 209 2.36 -4.31 -7.62
CA ARG A 209 3.58 -4.38 -8.42
C ARG A 209 4.33 -5.70 -8.21
N GLU A 210 4.53 -6.12 -6.96
CA GLU A 210 5.21 -7.36 -6.64
C GLU A 210 4.46 -8.59 -7.16
N LEU A 211 3.14 -8.63 -7.03
CA LEU A 211 2.33 -9.75 -7.52
C LEU A 211 2.39 -9.86 -9.04
N VAL A 212 2.20 -8.76 -9.77
CA VAL A 212 2.26 -8.75 -11.24
C VAL A 212 3.65 -9.17 -11.73
N ARG A 213 4.72 -8.58 -11.19
CA ARG A 213 6.07 -8.85 -11.67
C ARG A 213 6.54 -10.27 -11.34
N ARG A 214 6.08 -10.86 -10.23
CA ARG A 214 6.35 -12.28 -9.91
C ARG A 214 5.56 -13.25 -10.78
N ALA A 215 4.35 -12.88 -11.17
CA ALA A 215 3.56 -13.68 -12.10
C ALA A 215 4.09 -13.58 -13.54
N GLY A 216 4.97 -12.62 -13.85
CA GLY A 216 5.42 -12.35 -15.22
C GLY A 216 4.40 -11.51 -16.02
N GLY A 217 3.49 -10.81 -15.34
CA GLY A 217 2.43 -10.03 -15.96
C GLY A 217 2.89 -8.68 -16.55
N GLY A 218 2.17 -8.24 -17.57
CA GLY A 218 2.36 -6.96 -18.26
C GLY A 218 1.56 -5.80 -17.66
N TRP A 219 1.41 -4.71 -18.43
CA TRP A 219 0.63 -3.53 -18.01
C TRP A 219 -0.87 -3.80 -17.86
N LEU A 220 -1.44 -4.72 -18.65
CA LEU A 220 -2.84 -5.10 -18.49
C LEU A 220 -3.08 -5.75 -17.12
N SER A 221 -2.18 -6.62 -16.65
CA SER A 221 -2.24 -7.17 -15.29
C SER A 221 -2.12 -6.08 -14.21
N VAL A 222 -1.31 -5.05 -14.43
CA VAL A 222 -1.22 -3.88 -13.52
C VAL A 222 -2.54 -3.14 -13.48
N LEU A 223 -3.17 -2.86 -14.63
CA LEU A 223 -4.45 -2.15 -14.70
C LEU A 223 -5.57 -2.96 -14.05
N LEU A 224 -5.67 -4.27 -14.31
CA LEU A 224 -6.68 -5.13 -13.68
C LEU A 224 -6.51 -5.23 -12.16
N LEU A 225 -5.27 -5.39 -11.67
CA LEU A 225 -5.03 -5.34 -10.22
C LEU A 225 -5.20 -3.94 -9.65
N GLY A 226 -5.03 -2.89 -10.44
CA GLY A 226 -5.34 -1.52 -10.06
C GLY A 226 -6.85 -1.29 -9.89
N LEU A 227 -7.67 -1.88 -10.76
CA LEU A 227 -9.13 -1.92 -10.58
C LEU A 227 -9.51 -2.71 -9.32
N ALA A 228 -8.87 -3.87 -9.10
CA ALA A 228 -9.09 -4.65 -7.88
C ALA A 228 -8.67 -3.87 -6.61
N TYR A 229 -7.58 -3.10 -6.68
CA TYR A 229 -7.16 -2.19 -5.62
C TYR A 229 -8.22 -1.11 -5.37
N GLY A 230 -8.75 -0.46 -6.41
CA GLY A 230 -9.84 0.50 -6.29
C GLY A 230 -11.10 -0.11 -5.68
N LEU A 231 -11.44 -1.36 -6.00
CA LEU A 231 -12.57 -2.08 -5.37
C LEU A 231 -12.34 -2.37 -3.88
N VAL A 232 -11.10 -2.65 -3.48
CA VAL A 232 -10.75 -2.81 -2.06
C VAL A 232 -10.90 -1.48 -1.33
N GLU A 233 -10.36 -0.40 -1.90
CA GLU A 233 -10.37 0.93 -1.28
C GLU A 233 -11.77 1.55 -1.28
N GLU A 234 -12.36 1.78 -2.44
CA GLU A 234 -13.67 2.42 -2.58
C GLU A 234 -14.82 1.48 -2.15
N GLY A 235 -14.73 0.20 -2.52
CA GLY A 235 -15.81 -0.75 -2.29
C GLY A 235 -15.86 -1.31 -0.87
N LEU A 236 -14.73 -1.80 -0.35
CA LEU A 236 -14.69 -2.47 0.96
C LEU A 236 -14.30 -1.53 2.10
N ALA A 237 -13.26 -0.70 1.92
CA ALA A 237 -12.74 0.15 2.97
C ALA A 237 -13.60 1.41 3.18
N LEU A 238 -13.86 2.18 2.11
CA LEU A 238 -14.68 3.38 2.18
C LEU A 238 -16.17 3.09 2.07
N GLN A 239 -16.55 2.03 1.35
CA GLN A 239 -17.95 1.71 0.99
C GLN A 239 -18.62 2.84 0.17
N SER A 240 -17.81 3.67 -0.49
CA SER A 240 -18.20 4.82 -1.30
C SER A 240 -18.97 4.42 -2.55
N LEU A 241 -18.73 3.21 -3.08
CA LEU A 241 -19.40 2.71 -4.28
C LEU A 241 -20.90 2.47 -4.07
N THR A 242 -21.35 2.30 -2.84
CA THR A 242 -22.76 1.98 -2.52
C THR A 242 -23.36 2.86 -1.43
N SER A 243 -22.53 3.70 -0.79
CA SER A 243 -22.98 4.64 0.23
C SER A 243 -23.99 5.65 -0.33
N PRO A 244 -25.09 5.93 0.39
CA PRO A 244 -26.03 6.98 0.00
C PRO A 244 -25.54 8.40 0.32
N ARG A 245 -24.55 8.58 1.19
CA ARG A 245 -24.14 9.89 1.72
C ARG A 245 -22.70 10.27 1.42
N LEU A 246 -21.80 9.29 1.31
CA LEU A 246 -20.37 9.55 1.13
C LEU A 246 -20.14 10.35 -0.15
N TYR A 247 -19.47 11.50 -0.01
CA TYR A 247 -19.13 12.43 -1.09
C TYR A 247 -20.32 12.97 -1.90
N GLY A 248 -21.57 12.76 -1.45
CA GLY A 248 -22.76 13.10 -2.24
C GLY A 248 -22.90 12.30 -3.55
N ALA A 249 -22.11 11.23 -3.71
CA ALA A 249 -21.98 10.47 -4.96
C ALA A 249 -23.30 9.84 -5.46
N ALA A 250 -24.21 9.54 -4.53
CA ALA A 250 -25.52 9.00 -4.84
C ALA A 250 -26.41 9.97 -5.64
N GLY A 251 -26.13 11.28 -5.58
CA GLY A 251 -26.88 12.31 -6.30
C GLY A 251 -26.33 12.62 -7.70
N TRP A 252 -25.20 12.04 -8.09
CA TRP A 252 -24.53 12.38 -9.34
C TRP A 252 -25.32 11.91 -10.56
N VAL A 253 -25.77 10.66 -10.56
CA VAL A 253 -26.49 9.97 -11.66
C VAL A 253 -27.35 8.84 -11.06
N PRO A 254 -28.44 8.39 -11.70
CA PRO A 254 -29.19 7.21 -11.25
C PRO A 254 -28.31 6.01 -10.91
N ARG A 255 -28.59 5.41 -9.75
CA ARG A 255 -27.85 4.26 -9.22
C ARG A 255 -28.38 2.97 -9.81
N LEU A 256 -27.51 2.20 -10.45
CA LEU A 256 -27.83 0.86 -10.94
C LEU A 256 -27.50 -0.16 -9.84
N PHE A 257 -28.48 -0.97 -9.43
CA PHE A 257 -28.34 -1.98 -8.37
C PHE A 257 -27.81 -1.43 -7.04
N GLY A 258 -28.08 -0.16 -6.74
CA GLY A 258 -27.54 0.51 -5.54
C GLY A 258 -26.05 0.88 -5.63
N VAL A 259 -25.47 0.91 -6.83
CA VAL A 259 -24.10 1.39 -7.06
C VAL A 259 -24.13 2.85 -7.50
N ASN A 260 -23.25 3.67 -6.94
CA ASN A 260 -22.99 5.04 -7.37
C ASN A 260 -22.24 4.99 -8.70
N THR A 261 -22.98 4.90 -9.80
CA THR A 261 -22.49 4.52 -11.14
C THR A 261 -21.43 5.46 -11.68
N ALA A 262 -21.72 6.76 -11.77
CA ALA A 262 -20.75 7.76 -12.23
C ALA A 262 -19.51 7.84 -11.32
N TYR A 263 -19.71 7.76 -10.00
CA TYR A 263 -18.59 7.74 -9.06
C TYR A 263 -17.72 6.49 -9.23
N THR A 264 -18.33 5.32 -9.49
CA THR A 264 -17.62 4.07 -9.74
C THR A 264 -16.84 4.12 -11.06
N GLU A 265 -17.46 4.64 -12.11
CA GLU A 265 -16.84 4.85 -13.42
C GLU A 265 -15.67 5.82 -13.36
N LEU A 266 -15.77 6.87 -12.55
CA LEU A 266 -14.68 7.81 -12.31
C LEU A 266 -13.55 7.14 -11.51
N ASN A 267 -13.86 6.60 -10.33
CA ASN A 267 -12.84 6.28 -9.33
C ASN A 267 -12.11 4.96 -9.61
N LEU A 268 -12.74 3.94 -10.19
CA LEU A 268 -12.02 2.68 -10.46
C LEU A 268 -10.91 2.86 -11.50
N PRO A 269 -11.15 3.47 -12.69
CA PRO A 269 -10.09 3.80 -13.63
C PRO A 269 -9.09 4.81 -13.07
N TYR A 270 -9.56 5.80 -12.27
CA TYR A 270 -8.68 6.73 -11.58
C TYR A 270 -7.64 6.00 -10.73
N HIS A 271 -8.08 5.08 -9.87
CA HIS A 271 -7.19 4.28 -9.03
C HIS A 271 -6.25 3.38 -9.86
N ALA A 272 -6.77 2.74 -10.90
CA ALA A 272 -5.96 1.89 -11.76
C ALA A 272 -4.83 2.66 -12.46
N VAL A 273 -5.10 3.89 -12.90
CA VAL A 273 -4.15 4.71 -13.68
C VAL A 273 -3.28 5.57 -12.78
N PHE A 274 -3.89 6.46 -11.98
CA PHE A 274 -3.18 7.48 -11.21
C PHE A 274 -2.63 6.93 -9.90
N SER A 275 -3.39 6.11 -9.18
CA SER A 275 -2.93 5.57 -7.90
C SER A 275 -1.94 4.41 -8.07
N VAL A 276 -2.05 3.63 -9.15
CA VAL A 276 -1.29 2.38 -9.34
C VAL A 276 -0.33 2.44 -10.52
N ALA A 277 -0.82 2.58 -11.76
CA ALA A 277 0.01 2.41 -12.95
C ALA A 277 1.09 3.50 -13.10
N ILE A 278 0.73 4.77 -12.90
CA ILE A 278 1.65 5.90 -13.01
C ILE A 278 2.80 5.80 -11.99
N PRO A 279 2.55 5.61 -10.68
CA PRO A 279 3.62 5.44 -9.69
C PRO A 279 4.56 4.28 -10.02
N ILE A 280 4.01 3.12 -10.42
CA ILE A 280 4.83 1.96 -10.81
C ILE A 280 5.69 2.31 -12.03
N ALA A 281 5.10 2.92 -13.06
CA ALA A 281 5.81 3.27 -14.28
C ALA A 281 6.91 4.30 -14.03
N LEU A 282 6.67 5.29 -13.17
CA LEU A 282 7.64 6.31 -12.81
C LEU A 282 8.83 5.70 -12.06
N VAL A 283 8.59 4.82 -11.08
CA VAL A 283 9.67 4.17 -10.34
C VAL A 283 10.47 3.20 -11.23
N GLU A 284 9.82 2.49 -12.14
CA GLU A 284 10.53 1.65 -13.12
C GLU A 284 11.41 2.46 -14.07
N LEU A 285 11.04 3.72 -14.39
CA LEU A 285 11.89 4.64 -15.15
C LEU A 285 13.03 5.24 -14.32
N LEU A 286 12.82 5.48 -13.02
CA LEU A 286 13.84 6.03 -12.11
C LEU A 286 14.94 5.00 -11.77
N PHE A 287 14.56 3.71 -11.71
CA PHE A 287 15.44 2.59 -11.36
C PHE A 287 15.53 1.55 -12.49
N PRO A 288 16.09 1.91 -13.67
CA PRO A 288 16.14 1.02 -14.82
C PRO A 288 16.95 -0.25 -14.55
N SER A 289 17.97 -0.18 -13.68
CA SER A 289 18.81 -1.32 -13.28
C SER A 289 18.06 -2.40 -12.49
N THR A 290 16.93 -2.06 -11.86
CA THR A 290 16.04 -3.05 -11.22
C THR A 290 15.00 -3.57 -12.20
N GLY A 291 14.59 -2.75 -13.18
CA GLY A 291 13.64 -3.11 -14.22
C GLY A 291 12.37 -3.78 -13.67
N LYS A 292 11.99 -4.91 -14.29
CA LYS A 292 10.84 -5.73 -13.88
C LYS A 292 11.15 -6.71 -12.75
N ALA A 293 12.37 -6.75 -12.20
CA ALA A 293 12.71 -7.69 -11.15
C ALA A 293 11.93 -7.38 -9.86
N PRO A 294 11.58 -8.39 -9.03
CA PRO A 294 10.96 -8.17 -7.74
C PRO A 294 11.81 -7.28 -6.82
N TYR A 295 11.19 -6.28 -6.20
CA TYR A 295 11.82 -5.39 -5.23
C TYR A 295 11.97 -6.08 -3.87
N LEU A 296 10.96 -6.85 -3.48
CA LEU A 296 10.90 -7.51 -2.18
C LEU A 296 11.32 -8.98 -2.25
N ARG A 297 11.49 -9.59 -1.07
CA ARG A 297 11.52 -11.05 -0.92
C ARG A 297 10.10 -11.53 -0.58
N ALA A 298 9.86 -12.85 -0.63
CA ALA A 298 8.56 -13.42 -0.28
C ALA A 298 8.01 -12.91 1.07
N GLY A 299 8.85 -12.88 2.13
CA GLY A 299 8.45 -12.34 3.43
C GLY A 299 8.26 -10.81 3.50
N GLY A 300 8.72 -10.07 2.49
CA GLY A 300 8.43 -8.65 2.31
C GLY A 300 7.09 -8.42 1.62
N VAL A 301 6.74 -9.26 0.63
CA VAL A 301 5.42 -9.23 -0.02
C VAL A 301 4.30 -9.49 1.00
N VAL A 302 4.47 -10.50 1.85
CA VAL A 302 3.53 -10.77 2.94
C VAL A 302 3.41 -9.58 3.89
N GLY A 303 4.55 -8.95 4.24
CA GLY A 303 4.56 -7.74 5.06
C GLY A 303 3.81 -6.58 4.42
N ALA A 304 4.05 -6.32 3.13
CA ALA A 304 3.33 -5.30 2.37
C ALA A 304 1.83 -5.58 2.32
N GLY A 305 1.43 -6.84 2.13
CA GLY A 305 0.02 -7.25 2.17
C GLY A 305 -0.63 -7.01 3.53
N ILE A 306 0.05 -7.34 4.63
CA ILE A 306 -0.46 -7.06 5.98
C ILE A 306 -0.60 -5.55 6.19
N VAL A 307 0.41 -4.75 5.82
CA VAL A 307 0.35 -3.28 5.96
C VAL A 307 -0.77 -2.68 5.11
N ALA A 308 -0.98 -3.17 3.89
CA ALA A 308 -2.08 -2.72 3.04
C ALA A 308 -3.45 -3.05 3.64
N LEU A 309 -3.62 -4.26 4.18
CA LEU A 309 -4.87 -4.66 4.88
C LEU A 309 -5.12 -3.84 6.15
N LEU A 310 -4.08 -3.57 6.93
CA LEU A 310 -4.17 -2.68 8.09
C LEU A 310 -4.52 -1.24 7.67
N GLY A 311 -3.95 -0.76 6.56
CA GLY A 311 -4.30 0.53 5.96
C GLY A 311 -5.77 0.61 5.55
N ALA A 312 -6.26 -0.40 4.83
CA ALA A 312 -7.68 -0.50 4.46
C ALA A 312 -8.59 -0.57 5.69
N GLY A 313 -8.22 -1.34 6.71
CA GLY A 313 -8.94 -1.38 7.99
C GLY A 313 -8.94 -0.02 8.70
N LEU A 314 -7.82 0.68 8.70
CA LEU A 314 -7.67 1.99 9.30
C LEU A 314 -8.55 3.04 8.58
N VAL A 315 -8.60 3.02 7.26
CA VAL A 315 -9.53 3.84 6.47
C VAL A 315 -10.98 3.50 6.84
N ARG A 316 -11.33 2.20 6.93
CA ARG A 316 -12.68 1.74 7.27
C ARG A 316 -13.19 2.19 8.63
N VAL A 317 -12.30 2.29 9.63
CA VAL A 317 -12.68 2.72 10.99
C VAL A 317 -12.57 4.23 11.21
N SER A 318 -11.98 4.97 10.26
CA SER A 318 -11.81 6.42 10.37
C SER A 318 -12.79 7.19 9.49
N VAL A 319 -12.80 6.96 8.18
CA VAL A 319 -13.54 7.80 7.23
C VAL A 319 -15.05 7.51 7.22
N PRO A 320 -15.52 6.25 7.01
CA PRO A 320 -16.95 5.99 6.91
C PRO A 320 -17.77 6.32 8.18
N PRO A 321 -17.30 6.03 9.41
CA PRO A 321 -18.06 6.43 10.60
C PRO A 321 -18.27 7.93 10.73
N ALA A 322 -17.35 8.75 10.20
CA ALA A 322 -17.46 10.21 10.22
C ALA A 322 -18.36 10.75 9.08
N ALA A 323 -18.28 10.15 7.90
CA ALA A 323 -18.91 10.67 6.69
C ALA A 323 -20.25 9.98 6.31
N ASP A 324 -20.49 8.75 6.75
CA ASP A 324 -21.74 8.01 6.56
C ASP A 324 -22.07 7.14 7.79
N PRO A 325 -22.42 7.76 8.94
CA PRO A 325 -22.58 7.05 10.21
C PRO A 325 -23.67 5.96 10.15
N GLY A 326 -23.31 4.73 10.51
CA GLY A 326 -24.25 3.60 10.58
C GLY A 326 -24.49 2.86 9.25
N TYR A 327 -23.89 3.29 8.14
CA TYR A 327 -24.00 2.55 6.89
C TYR A 327 -23.20 1.24 6.94
N LEU A 328 -23.84 0.16 6.49
CA LEU A 328 -23.25 -1.15 6.30
C LEU A 328 -23.47 -1.57 4.85
N LEU A 329 -22.37 -1.96 4.20
CA LEU A 329 -22.39 -2.54 2.87
C LEU A 329 -23.34 -3.75 2.82
N PRO A 330 -24.37 -3.75 1.95
CA PRO A 330 -25.28 -4.88 1.80
C PRO A 330 -24.54 -6.16 1.41
N LEU A 331 -24.95 -7.30 1.95
CA LEU A 331 -24.29 -8.59 1.70
C LEU A 331 -24.17 -8.92 0.19
N PRO A 332 -25.19 -8.71 -0.67
CA PRO A 332 -25.05 -8.96 -2.10
C PRO A 332 -23.96 -8.09 -2.75
N ALA A 333 -23.86 -6.82 -2.35
CA ALA A 333 -22.84 -5.90 -2.85
C ALA A 333 -21.44 -6.32 -2.36
N PHE A 334 -21.31 -6.70 -1.09
CA PHE A 334 -20.05 -7.24 -0.55
C PHE A 334 -19.57 -8.48 -1.33
N LEU A 335 -20.46 -9.45 -1.56
CA LEU A 335 -20.13 -10.65 -2.33
C LEU A 335 -19.77 -10.33 -3.78
N ALA A 336 -20.49 -9.40 -4.43
CA ALA A 336 -20.19 -8.99 -5.79
C ALA A 336 -18.83 -8.29 -5.92
N ILE A 337 -18.50 -7.40 -4.97
CA ILE A 337 -17.19 -6.73 -4.91
C ILE A 337 -16.08 -7.77 -4.69
N LEU A 338 -16.27 -8.69 -3.74
CA LEU A 338 -15.29 -9.75 -3.46
C LEU A 338 -15.08 -10.68 -4.66
N ALA A 339 -16.15 -11.09 -5.33
CA ALA A 339 -16.10 -11.88 -6.55
C ALA A 339 -15.36 -11.13 -7.67
N SER A 340 -15.64 -9.83 -7.84
CA SER A 340 -14.96 -8.99 -8.83
C SER A 340 -13.46 -8.88 -8.57
N ILE A 341 -13.06 -8.66 -7.30
CA ILE A 341 -11.65 -8.65 -6.89
C ILE A 341 -10.99 -10.00 -7.21
N ALA A 342 -11.65 -11.12 -6.90
CA ALA A 342 -11.13 -12.45 -7.15
C ALA A 342 -10.96 -12.72 -8.66
N VAL A 343 -11.98 -12.41 -9.48
CA VAL A 343 -11.95 -12.58 -10.93
C VAL A 343 -10.83 -11.73 -11.54
N LEU A 344 -10.76 -10.45 -11.20
CA LEU A 344 -9.70 -9.55 -11.68
C LEU A 344 -8.31 -10.03 -11.26
N GLY A 345 -8.17 -10.52 -10.02
CA GLY A 345 -6.92 -11.08 -9.51
C GLY A 345 -6.48 -12.34 -10.25
N VAL A 346 -7.40 -13.28 -10.52
CA VAL A 346 -7.12 -14.49 -11.31
C VAL A 346 -6.74 -14.14 -12.73
N LEU A 347 -7.51 -13.27 -13.40
CA LEU A 347 -7.19 -12.82 -14.76
C LEU A 347 -5.80 -12.17 -14.81
N ALA A 348 -5.51 -11.26 -13.88
CA ALA A 348 -4.25 -10.54 -13.86
C ALA A 348 -3.03 -11.41 -13.56
N LEU A 349 -3.16 -12.38 -12.65
CA LEU A 349 -2.04 -13.15 -12.10
C LEU A 349 -1.91 -14.57 -12.63
N ARG A 350 -2.92 -15.10 -13.32
CA ARG A 350 -2.93 -16.48 -13.84
C ARG A 350 -3.21 -16.59 -15.34
N VAL A 351 -4.08 -15.75 -15.90
CA VAL A 351 -4.51 -15.86 -17.30
C VAL A 351 -3.68 -14.97 -18.24
N LEU A 352 -3.47 -13.72 -17.88
CA LEU A 352 -2.73 -12.75 -18.69
C LEU A 352 -1.20 -12.86 -18.66
N PRO A 353 -0.55 -13.36 -17.58
CA PRO A 353 0.90 -13.50 -17.61
C PRO A 353 1.35 -14.45 -18.71
N GLY A 354 2.42 -14.08 -19.43
CA GLY A 354 2.91 -14.84 -20.59
C GLY A 354 2.27 -14.44 -21.92
N VAL A 355 1.22 -13.60 -21.94
CA VAL A 355 0.71 -13.00 -23.19
C VAL A 355 1.71 -11.94 -23.67
N VAL A 356 2.68 -12.36 -24.48
CA VAL A 356 3.62 -11.46 -25.14
C VAL A 356 2.92 -10.84 -26.34
N SER A 357 2.62 -9.54 -26.28
CA SER A 357 2.25 -8.82 -27.49
C SER A 357 3.48 -8.66 -28.36
N ALA A 358 3.46 -9.24 -29.56
CA ALA A 358 4.51 -9.06 -30.54
C ALA A 358 4.71 -7.56 -30.82
N ALA A 359 5.97 -7.13 -30.84
CA ALA A 359 6.30 -5.77 -31.24
C ALA A 359 5.88 -5.56 -32.69
N ARG A 360 5.22 -4.44 -32.96
CA ARG A 360 4.79 -4.04 -34.29
C ARG A 360 5.86 -3.14 -34.90
N PRO A 361 6.33 -3.42 -36.13
CA PRO A 361 7.21 -2.50 -36.83
C PRO A 361 6.54 -1.13 -36.96
N GLY A 362 7.30 -0.07 -36.71
CA GLY A 362 6.86 1.30 -36.94
C GLY A 362 7.33 2.29 -35.87
N ASN A 363 7.06 3.56 -36.16
CA ASN A 363 7.37 4.66 -35.27
C ASN A 363 6.09 5.13 -34.56
N PRO A 364 6.08 5.20 -33.22
CA PRO A 364 4.98 5.82 -32.50
C PRO A 364 4.94 7.33 -32.78
N PRO A 365 3.83 8.01 -32.45
CA PRO A 365 3.79 9.47 -32.45
C PRO A 365 4.93 10.04 -31.59
N ARG A 366 5.37 11.26 -31.93
CA ARG A 366 6.40 11.97 -31.15
C ARG A 366 6.03 12.00 -29.66
N PRO A 367 6.99 11.93 -28.72
CA PRO A 367 6.71 11.92 -27.29
C PRO A 367 5.78 13.05 -26.84
N LEU A 368 5.96 14.27 -27.36
CA LEU A 368 5.08 15.40 -27.06
C LEU A 368 3.62 15.12 -27.46
N ALA A 369 3.38 14.55 -28.64
CA ALA A 369 2.03 14.22 -29.10
C ALA A 369 1.38 13.14 -28.22
N VAL A 370 2.16 12.14 -27.78
CA VAL A 370 1.71 11.13 -26.81
C VAL A 370 1.31 11.80 -25.49
N GLY A 371 2.15 12.70 -24.97
CA GLY A 371 1.86 13.44 -23.75
C GLY A 371 0.61 14.30 -23.86
N LEU A 372 0.50 15.10 -24.91
CA LEU A 372 -0.70 15.93 -25.15
C LEU A 372 -1.96 15.08 -25.28
N SER A 373 -1.89 13.93 -25.97
CA SER A 373 -3.03 13.01 -26.11
C SER A 373 -3.45 12.42 -24.77
N CYS A 374 -2.49 11.95 -23.95
CA CYS A 374 -2.78 11.42 -22.62
C CYS A 374 -3.29 12.51 -21.66
N GLY A 375 -2.78 13.73 -21.77
CA GLY A 375 -3.26 14.87 -21.00
C GLY A 375 -4.68 15.28 -21.38
N ALA A 376 -4.98 15.38 -22.68
CA ALA A 376 -6.32 15.66 -23.17
C ALA A 376 -7.32 14.58 -22.74
N ALA A 377 -6.94 13.30 -22.83
CA ALA A 377 -7.77 12.19 -22.36
C ALA A 377 -8.01 12.25 -20.84
N ALA A 378 -6.98 12.53 -20.04
CA ALA A 378 -7.13 12.67 -18.59
C ALA A 378 -8.03 13.85 -18.20
N LEU A 379 -7.80 15.03 -18.81
CA LEU A 379 -8.61 16.22 -18.55
C LEU A 379 -10.06 16.03 -19.01
N GLY A 380 -10.27 15.44 -20.18
CA GLY A 380 -11.60 15.12 -20.70
C GLY A 380 -12.33 14.11 -19.82
N PHE A 381 -11.67 13.04 -19.38
CA PHE A 381 -12.26 12.04 -18.50
C PHE A 381 -12.69 12.65 -17.16
N LEU A 382 -11.81 13.43 -16.52
CA LEU A 382 -12.12 14.13 -15.28
C LEU A 382 -13.22 15.17 -15.46
N GLY A 383 -13.13 16.02 -16.50
CA GLY A 383 -14.13 17.06 -16.78
C GLY A 383 -15.50 16.51 -17.16
N LEU A 384 -15.57 15.32 -17.74
CA LEU A 384 -16.84 14.67 -18.06
C LEU A 384 -17.50 14.07 -16.82
N LEU A 385 -16.74 13.46 -15.91
CA LEU A 385 -17.30 12.65 -14.82
C LEU A 385 -17.31 13.33 -13.45
N PHE A 386 -16.30 14.14 -13.14
CA PHE A 386 -16.15 14.78 -11.84
C PHE A 386 -17.01 16.04 -11.78
N PRO A 387 -17.97 16.20 -10.85
CA PRO A 387 -18.71 17.45 -10.71
C PRO A 387 -17.79 18.56 -10.15
N PHE A 388 -17.64 19.66 -10.88
CA PHE A 388 -16.81 20.81 -10.49
C PHE A 388 -17.50 22.14 -10.80
N GLY A 389 -16.99 23.26 -10.27
CA GLY A 389 -17.47 24.60 -10.64
C GLY A 389 -18.93 24.87 -10.29
N GLY A 390 -19.44 24.28 -9.20
CA GLY A 390 -20.84 24.39 -8.77
C GLY A 390 -21.78 23.36 -9.39
N ALA A 391 -21.30 22.49 -10.28
CA ALA A 391 -22.09 21.37 -10.77
C ALA A 391 -22.39 20.36 -9.66
N THR A 392 -23.63 19.88 -9.59
CA THR A 392 -24.04 18.77 -8.72
C THR A 392 -23.96 17.40 -9.42
N GLN A 393 -23.84 17.40 -10.76
CA GLN A 393 -23.81 16.22 -11.60
C GLN A 393 -22.73 16.34 -12.69
N PRO A 394 -22.30 15.22 -13.28
CA PRO A 394 -21.26 15.18 -14.31
C PRO A 394 -21.52 16.15 -15.48
N ALA A 395 -20.49 16.88 -15.92
CA ALA A 395 -20.53 17.81 -17.05
C ALA A 395 -21.72 18.80 -17.04
N PHE A 396 -22.15 19.28 -15.87
CA PHE A 396 -23.28 20.21 -15.70
C PHE A 396 -24.62 19.68 -16.28
N THR A 397 -24.75 18.35 -16.41
CA THR A 397 -25.98 17.71 -16.85
C THR A 397 -26.97 17.54 -15.70
N HIS A 398 -28.19 17.09 -15.99
CA HIS A 398 -29.24 16.89 -15.00
C HIS A 398 -30.04 15.61 -15.26
N GLY A 399 -30.30 14.84 -14.19
CA GLY A 399 -31.09 13.61 -14.23
C GLY A 399 -30.44 12.56 -15.13
N ASP A 400 -31.26 11.90 -15.95
CA ASP A 400 -30.80 10.81 -16.82
C ASP A 400 -29.85 11.28 -17.94
N ARG A 401 -29.82 12.58 -18.25
CA ARG A 401 -28.89 13.14 -19.24
C ARG A 401 -27.43 13.00 -18.83
N ALA A 402 -27.17 12.76 -17.54
CA ALA A 402 -25.83 12.49 -17.04
C ALA A 402 -25.26 11.13 -17.50
N LEU A 403 -26.07 10.27 -18.12
CA LEU A 403 -25.58 9.07 -18.82
C LEU A 403 -24.79 9.40 -20.10
N LEU A 404 -25.02 10.57 -20.72
CA LEU A 404 -24.28 11.02 -21.90
C LEU A 404 -22.80 11.31 -21.61
N PRO A 405 -22.43 12.14 -20.60
CA PRO A 405 -21.03 12.35 -20.26
C PRO A 405 -20.36 11.08 -19.74
N MET A 406 -21.09 10.18 -19.07
CA MET A 406 -20.59 8.84 -18.73
C MET A 406 -20.20 8.04 -19.98
N LEU A 407 -21.12 7.88 -20.94
CA LEU A 407 -20.82 7.18 -22.18
C LEU A 407 -19.63 7.83 -22.93
N ALA A 408 -19.58 9.15 -23.00
CA ALA A 408 -18.48 9.88 -23.60
C ALA A 408 -17.15 9.61 -22.88
N ALA A 409 -17.15 9.54 -21.55
CA ALA A 409 -15.97 9.24 -20.75
C ALA A 409 -15.50 7.80 -20.95
N ALA A 410 -16.41 6.82 -20.98
CA ALA A 410 -16.11 5.43 -21.29
C ALA A 410 -15.47 5.28 -22.68
N VAL A 411 -16.06 5.92 -23.71
CA VAL A 411 -15.53 5.91 -25.08
C VAL A 411 -14.15 6.57 -25.13
N LEU A 412 -13.99 7.74 -24.49
CA LEU A 412 -12.72 8.45 -24.43
C LEU A 412 -11.63 7.60 -23.77
N ALA A 413 -11.91 7.00 -22.61
CA ALA A 413 -10.97 6.14 -21.90
C ALA A 413 -10.61 4.89 -22.72
N GLY A 414 -11.61 4.26 -23.37
CA GLY A 414 -11.41 3.11 -24.26
C GLY A 414 -10.53 3.44 -25.47
N CYS A 415 -10.83 4.55 -26.17
CA CYS A 415 -10.06 5.03 -27.30
C CYS A 415 -8.63 5.41 -26.90
N ALA A 416 -8.46 6.14 -25.79
CA ALA A 416 -7.14 6.52 -25.28
C ALA A 416 -6.31 5.29 -24.89
N GLY A 417 -6.92 4.32 -24.19
CA GLY A 417 -6.28 3.05 -23.82
C GLY A 417 -5.89 2.22 -25.04
N PHE A 418 -6.77 2.13 -26.05
CA PHE A 418 -6.49 1.45 -27.31
C PHE A 418 -5.35 2.11 -28.09
N ALA A 419 -5.39 3.43 -28.25
CA ALA A 419 -4.35 4.19 -28.92
C ALA A 419 -2.99 4.04 -28.22
N LEU A 420 -2.96 4.21 -26.90
CA LEU A 420 -1.75 4.06 -26.10
C LEU A 420 -1.19 2.63 -26.19
N ARG A 421 -2.05 1.60 -26.13
CA ARG A 421 -1.64 0.20 -26.32
C ARG A 421 -1.03 -0.01 -27.70
N ARG A 422 -1.64 0.56 -28.76
CA ARG A 422 -1.14 0.44 -30.13
C ARG A 422 0.22 1.14 -30.29
N TRP A 423 0.38 2.34 -29.74
CA TRP A 423 1.65 3.07 -29.78
C TRP A 423 2.74 2.37 -28.96
N ALA A 424 2.39 1.87 -27.77
CA ALA A 424 3.33 1.17 -26.90
C ALA A 424 3.79 -0.19 -27.44
N ALA A 425 3.05 -0.77 -28.40
CA ALA A 425 3.44 -1.98 -29.10
C ALA A 425 4.43 -1.73 -30.25
N THR A 426 4.71 -0.48 -30.63
CA THR A 426 5.63 -0.19 -31.74
C THR A 426 7.10 -0.37 -31.36
N THR A 427 7.94 -0.78 -32.31
CA THR A 427 9.39 -0.95 -32.09
C THR A 427 10.09 0.35 -31.71
N GLY A 428 9.59 1.50 -32.17
CA GLY A 428 10.11 2.82 -31.80
C GLY A 428 9.67 3.32 -30.41
N TRP A 429 8.89 2.56 -29.64
CA TRP A 429 8.44 2.98 -28.32
C TRP A 429 9.57 2.92 -27.28
N THR A 430 9.89 4.08 -26.70
CA THR A 430 11.00 4.22 -25.74
C THR A 430 10.52 4.67 -24.36
N GLY A 431 11.41 4.63 -23.37
CA GLY A 431 11.16 5.18 -22.03
C GLY A 431 10.70 6.64 -22.05
N ARG A 432 11.14 7.42 -23.05
CA ARG A 432 10.74 8.83 -23.24
C ARG A 432 9.28 8.98 -23.67
N HIS A 433 8.75 8.07 -24.48
CA HIS A 433 7.33 8.06 -24.83
C HIS A 433 6.46 7.70 -23.62
N ARG A 434 6.90 6.72 -22.82
CA ARG A 434 6.25 6.36 -21.55
C ARG A 434 6.26 7.54 -20.57
N LEU A 435 7.40 8.21 -20.42
CA LEU A 435 7.52 9.39 -19.57
C LEU A 435 6.58 10.49 -20.05
N ALA A 436 6.53 10.78 -21.36
CA ALA A 436 5.64 11.80 -21.88
C ALA A 436 4.16 11.49 -21.64
N ALA A 437 3.74 10.22 -21.78
CA ALA A 437 2.38 9.78 -21.43
C ALA A 437 2.05 10.05 -19.95
N ILE A 438 2.98 9.71 -19.05
CA ILE A 438 2.85 9.98 -17.60
C ILE A 438 2.78 11.48 -17.33
N THR A 439 3.70 12.26 -17.90
CA THR A 439 3.76 13.72 -17.72
C THR A 439 2.47 14.37 -18.19
N GLY A 440 2.00 14.03 -19.39
CA GLY A 440 0.77 14.58 -19.93
C GLY A 440 -0.45 14.29 -19.05
N ALA A 441 -0.65 13.02 -18.68
CA ALA A 441 -1.76 12.63 -17.82
C ALA A 441 -1.69 13.29 -16.44
N LEU A 442 -0.51 13.29 -15.80
CA LEU A 442 -0.33 13.82 -14.44
C LEU A 442 -0.44 15.34 -14.38
N VAL A 443 0.11 16.06 -15.37
CA VAL A 443 -0.01 17.53 -15.43
C VAL A 443 -1.47 17.94 -15.66
N ALA A 444 -2.17 17.27 -16.57
CA ALA A 444 -3.58 17.53 -16.82
C ALA A 444 -4.45 17.23 -15.60
N HIS A 445 -4.17 16.12 -14.90
CA HIS A 445 -4.79 15.74 -13.64
C HIS A 445 -4.57 16.79 -12.54
N THR A 446 -3.34 17.27 -12.35
CA THR A 446 -3.06 18.33 -11.37
C THR A 446 -3.69 19.66 -11.75
N ALA A 447 -3.66 20.02 -13.03
CA ALA A 447 -4.32 21.22 -13.52
C ALA A 447 -5.84 21.16 -13.28
N PHE A 448 -6.47 20.00 -13.49
CA PHE A 448 -7.87 19.80 -13.13
C PHE A 448 -8.10 19.97 -11.63
N GLY A 449 -7.25 19.37 -10.79
CA GLY A 449 -7.31 19.51 -9.34
C GLY A 449 -7.26 20.97 -8.86
N VAL A 450 -6.42 21.81 -9.49
CA VAL A 450 -6.35 23.26 -9.21
C VAL A 450 -7.71 23.93 -9.39
N VAL A 451 -8.47 23.53 -10.41
CA VAL A 451 -9.78 24.11 -10.71
C VAL A 451 -10.88 23.49 -9.85
N ALA A 452 -10.87 22.17 -9.68
CA ALA A 452 -11.99 21.42 -9.10
C ALA A 452 -11.93 21.28 -7.58
N GLN A 453 -10.73 21.21 -6.99
CA GLN A 453 -10.53 20.79 -5.59
C GLN A 453 -10.02 21.91 -4.67
N THR A 454 -9.65 23.08 -5.20
CA THR A 454 -9.07 24.15 -4.38
C THR A 454 -10.14 25.14 -3.92
N HIS A 455 -10.33 25.22 -2.60
CA HIS A 455 -11.29 26.14 -1.98
C HIS A 455 -10.62 27.38 -1.35
N THR A 456 -9.32 27.34 -1.11
CA THR A 456 -8.56 28.44 -0.53
C THR A 456 -7.40 28.86 -1.43
N ALA A 457 -6.93 30.11 -1.27
CA ALA A 457 -5.76 30.59 -1.99
C ALA A 457 -4.50 29.76 -1.66
N LEU A 458 -4.36 29.32 -0.41
CA LEU A 458 -3.25 28.45 0.02
C LEU A 458 -3.27 27.12 -0.73
N ASP A 459 -4.42 26.42 -0.76
CA ASP A 459 -4.54 25.14 -1.46
C ASP A 459 -4.22 25.30 -2.96
N ARG A 460 -4.68 26.40 -3.57
CA ARG A 460 -4.40 26.72 -4.98
C ARG A 460 -2.91 26.95 -5.25
N ILE A 461 -2.26 27.80 -4.45
CA ILE A 461 -0.83 28.10 -4.60
C ILE A 461 -0.01 26.84 -4.40
N SER A 462 -0.30 26.05 -3.37
CA SER A 462 0.43 24.83 -3.06
C SER A 462 0.27 23.76 -4.15
N LEU A 463 -0.93 23.59 -4.71
CA LEU A 463 -1.16 22.62 -5.77
C LEU A 463 -0.53 23.06 -7.10
N VAL A 464 -0.55 24.36 -7.43
CA VAL A 464 0.20 24.91 -8.56
C VAL A 464 1.70 24.69 -8.39
N ALA A 465 2.24 24.98 -7.20
CA ALA A 465 3.65 24.74 -6.89
C ALA A 465 4.03 23.26 -7.03
N LEU A 466 3.17 22.34 -6.57
CA LEU A 466 3.35 20.90 -6.74
C LEU A 466 3.31 20.48 -8.22
N GLY A 467 2.41 21.07 -9.01
CA GLY A 467 2.35 20.87 -10.45
C GLY A 467 3.64 21.32 -11.16
N VAL A 468 4.15 22.51 -10.82
CA VAL A 468 5.43 23.01 -11.33
C VAL A 468 6.59 22.10 -10.94
N ALA A 469 6.66 21.70 -9.66
CA ALA A 469 7.68 20.78 -9.18
C ALA A 469 7.63 19.43 -9.93
N THR A 470 6.43 18.90 -10.18
CA THR A 470 6.22 17.69 -10.98
C THR A 470 6.77 17.85 -12.40
N VAL A 471 6.45 18.95 -13.09
CA VAL A 471 6.98 19.24 -14.43
C VAL A 471 8.50 19.32 -14.43
N VAL A 472 9.10 20.00 -13.46
CA VAL A 472 10.56 20.12 -13.34
C VAL A 472 11.20 18.75 -13.12
N LEU A 473 10.71 17.96 -12.17
CA LEU A 473 11.26 16.64 -11.86
C LEU A 473 11.15 15.68 -13.06
N LEU A 474 10.03 15.68 -13.78
CA LEU A 474 9.85 14.87 -14.97
C LEU A 474 10.72 15.38 -16.15
N GLY A 475 10.94 16.68 -16.25
CA GLY A 475 11.87 17.27 -17.22
C GLY A 475 13.32 16.87 -16.95
N LEU A 476 13.74 16.83 -15.68
CA LEU A 476 15.05 16.33 -15.28
C LEU A 476 15.20 14.83 -15.62
N LEU A 477 14.14 14.04 -15.42
CA LEU A 477 14.12 12.64 -15.81
C LEU A 477 14.22 12.47 -17.34
N ASP A 478 13.52 13.28 -18.15
CA ASP A 478 13.66 13.25 -19.62
C ASP A 478 15.10 13.56 -20.06
N ARG A 479 15.75 14.56 -19.44
CA ARG A 479 17.15 14.89 -19.71
C ARG A 479 18.08 13.72 -19.41
N ARG A 480 17.88 13.06 -18.27
CA ARG A 480 18.65 11.85 -17.91
C ARG A 480 18.44 10.72 -18.93
N LEU A 481 17.19 10.45 -19.32
CA LEU A 481 16.87 9.42 -20.31
C LEU A 481 17.43 9.74 -21.71
N ARG A 482 17.59 11.02 -22.06
CA ARG A 482 18.29 11.43 -23.30
C ARG A 482 19.79 11.13 -23.23
N ALA A 483 20.42 11.43 -22.10
CA ALA A 483 21.84 11.24 -21.90
C ALA A 483 22.25 9.75 -21.89
N GLU A 484 21.37 8.86 -21.41
CA GLU A 484 21.66 7.42 -21.32
C GLU A 484 21.65 6.68 -22.68
N GLY A 485 21.08 7.27 -23.75
CA GLY A 485 21.14 6.80 -25.15
C GLY A 485 20.67 5.35 -25.43
N PRO A 486 20.52 4.93 -26.70
CA PRO A 486 20.16 3.54 -27.03
C PRO A 486 21.28 2.51 -26.73
N ALA A 487 22.54 2.97 -26.61
CA ALA A 487 23.74 2.13 -26.67
C ALA A 487 24.02 1.28 -25.42
N SER A 488 23.32 1.49 -24.30
CA SER A 488 23.58 0.77 -23.04
C SER A 488 22.79 -0.54 -22.89
N THR A 489 21.90 -0.88 -23.83
CA THR A 489 21.02 -2.06 -23.71
C THR A 489 21.62 -3.32 -24.37
N GLU A 490 22.45 -3.19 -25.41
CA GLU A 490 23.06 -4.34 -26.10
C GLU A 490 24.13 -5.07 -25.28
N GLN A 491 24.88 -4.37 -24.42
CA GLN A 491 25.90 -5.01 -23.57
C GLN A 491 25.33 -5.86 -22.43
N SER A 492 24.04 -5.71 -22.09
CA SER A 492 23.39 -6.56 -21.07
C SER A 492 22.76 -7.82 -21.65
N ALA A 493 22.48 -7.85 -22.96
CA ALA A 493 21.92 -9.03 -23.63
C ALA A 493 22.99 -10.04 -24.07
N SER A 494 24.23 -9.58 -24.28
CA SER A 494 25.35 -10.47 -24.65
C SER A 494 26.06 -11.12 -23.45
N ARG A 495 25.57 -10.90 -22.21
CA ARG A 495 26.15 -11.45 -20.98
C ARG A 495 25.13 -12.15 -20.06
N SER A 496 23.93 -12.44 -20.55
CA SER A 496 22.93 -13.24 -19.83
C SER A 496 22.76 -14.63 -20.43
#